data_AF-A0A3M8PAS4-F1
#
_entry.id   AF-A0A3M8PAS4-F1
#
_cell.length_a   1.000
_cell.length_b   1.000
_cell.length_c   1.000
_cell.angle_alpha   90.00
_cell.angle_beta   90.00
_cell.angle_gamma   90.00
#
_symmetry.space_group_name_H-M   'P 1'
#
loop_
_entity.id
_entity.type
_entity.pdbx_description
1 polymer ?
#
loop_
_entity_poly.entity_id
_entity_poly.type
_entity_poly.pdbx_seq_one_letter_code
_entity_poly.pdbx_strand_id
1 'polypeptide(L)'
;MYFENTGLEEIRVDFTLLEHIMGKHGLTKEGQWDYERVTFDRKFDVREGRYYLRVFAYAVAGDIDSGDAVVHVMKPVLGKYYYPFGVEYGEDEHFPEHLIKTCAEILNSIQKEIAAFEIKA
;
A
#
# COMPACT_ATOMS: atom_id res chain seq x y z
N MET A 1 5.91 -10.77 -0.33
CA MET A 1 5.52 -10.97 -1.75
C MET A 1 5.06 -9.66 -2.41
N TYR A 2 5.66 -9.26 -3.53
CA TYR A 2 5.22 -8.10 -4.30
C TYR A 2 4.07 -8.42 -5.25
N PHE A 3 3.18 -7.45 -5.49
CA PHE A 3 2.20 -7.52 -6.58
C PHE A 3 2.78 -6.86 -7.83
N GLU A 4 2.83 -7.58 -8.93
CA GLU A 4 3.27 -7.07 -10.24
C GLU A 4 2.09 -6.57 -11.06
N ASN A 5 2.35 -5.63 -11.98
CA ASN A 5 1.39 -5.16 -12.98
C ASN A 5 0.06 -4.69 -12.37
N THR A 6 0.12 -4.04 -11.21
CA THR A 6 -1.09 -3.52 -10.57
C THR A 6 -1.60 -2.27 -11.26
N GLY A 7 -0.74 -1.58 -12.00
CA GLY A 7 -1.04 -0.29 -12.64
C GLY A 7 -1.05 0.86 -11.65
N LEU A 8 -0.76 0.61 -10.37
CA LEU A 8 -0.58 1.63 -9.35
C LEU A 8 0.82 2.26 -9.44
N GLU A 9 1.81 1.52 -9.95
CA GLU A 9 3.22 1.92 -9.96
C GLU A 9 3.51 3.13 -10.86
N GLU A 10 2.58 3.49 -11.75
CA GLU A 10 2.74 4.58 -12.70
C GLU A 10 1.95 5.84 -12.27
N ILE A 11 1.11 5.73 -11.24
CA ILE A 11 0.13 6.77 -10.94
C ILE A 11 0.76 7.91 -10.12
N ARG A 12 0.47 9.14 -10.56
CA ARG A 12 0.65 10.36 -9.78
C ARG A 12 -0.71 10.92 -9.38
N VAL A 13 -0.88 11.26 -8.11
CA VAL A 13 -2.15 11.72 -7.56
C VAL A 13 -1.93 12.68 -6.39
N ASP A 14 -2.93 13.49 -6.09
CA ASP A 14 -2.99 14.29 -4.87
C ASP A 14 -2.94 13.38 -3.61
N PHE A 15 -2.15 13.79 -2.62
CA PHE A 15 -1.94 13.03 -1.39
C PHE A 15 -3.22 12.90 -0.55
N THR A 16 -3.99 13.97 -0.40
CA THR A 16 -5.23 13.95 0.40
C THR A 16 -6.26 13.02 -0.22
N LEU A 17 -6.37 13.03 -1.56
CA LEU A 17 -7.20 12.08 -2.28
C LEU A 17 -6.71 10.63 -2.11
N LEU A 18 -5.41 10.39 -2.21
CA LEU A 18 -4.83 9.08 -2.00
C LEU A 18 -5.17 8.56 -0.60
N GLU A 19 -4.96 9.37 0.43
CA GLU A 19 -5.27 9.03 1.82
C GLU A 19 -6.75 8.68 1.99
N HIS A 20 -7.65 9.46 1.39
CA HIS A 20 -9.08 9.20 1.42
C HIS A 20 -9.45 7.85 0.78
N ILE A 21 -8.93 7.56 -0.42
CA ILE A 21 -9.20 6.31 -1.13
C ILE A 21 -8.62 5.12 -0.35
N MET A 22 -7.38 5.23 0.13
CA MET A 22 -6.74 4.19 0.94
C MET A 22 -7.56 3.89 2.20
N GLY A 23 -8.00 4.92 2.91
CA GLY A 23 -8.84 4.79 4.11
C GLY A 23 -10.17 4.10 3.83
N LYS A 24 -10.83 4.40 2.71
CA LYS A 24 -12.07 3.71 2.27
C LYS A 24 -11.85 2.21 2.06
N HIS A 25 -10.66 1.81 1.61
CA HIS A 25 -10.25 0.42 1.44
C HIS A 25 -9.61 -0.20 2.69
N GLY A 26 -9.62 0.52 3.82
CA GLY A 26 -9.12 0.04 5.11
C GLY A 26 -7.59 0.00 5.22
N LEU A 27 -6.87 0.73 4.37
CA LEU A 27 -5.44 0.96 4.53
C LEU A 27 -5.23 2.27 5.30
N THR A 28 -4.39 2.25 6.33
CA THR A 28 -4.14 3.40 7.21
C THR A 28 -2.64 3.70 7.30
N LYS A 29 -2.29 4.97 7.55
CA LYS A 29 -0.94 5.38 7.93
C LYS A 29 -0.70 5.00 9.39
N GLU A 30 0.00 3.91 9.67
CA GLU A 30 0.43 3.57 11.03
C GLU A 30 1.92 3.88 11.22
N GLY A 31 2.22 4.83 12.12
CA GLY A 31 3.53 4.95 12.76
C GLY A 31 4.70 5.46 11.91
N GLN A 32 4.47 6.23 10.85
CA GLN A 32 5.53 6.78 10.01
C GLN A 32 5.68 8.29 10.11
N TRP A 33 6.91 8.72 10.40
CA TRP A 33 7.39 10.10 10.30
C TRP A 33 8.41 10.15 9.17
N ASP A 34 7.94 10.18 7.92
CA ASP A 34 8.78 10.37 6.75
C ASP A 34 8.14 11.49 5.92
N TYR A 35 8.90 12.56 5.69
CA TYR A 35 8.45 13.75 4.98
C TYR A 35 8.36 13.51 3.46
N GLU A 36 9.09 12.52 2.96
CA GLU A 36 9.14 12.21 1.53
C GLU A 36 8.31 10.98 1.18
N ARG A 37 8.04 10.10 2.15
CA ARG A 37 7.37 8.82 1.90
C ARG A 37 6.17 8.62 2.80
N VAL A 38 5.17 7.96 2.25
CA VAL A 38 4.02 7.50 2.99
C VAL A 38 3.78 6.03 2.72
N THR A 39 3.41 5.31 3.77
CA THR A 39 3.01 3.91 3.68
C THR A 39 1.62 3.74 4.27
N PHE A 40 0.78 3.05 3.53
CA PHE A 40 -0.56 2.67 3.93
C PHE A 40 -0.59 1.16 4.14
N ASP A 41 -1.00 0.74 5.34
CA ASP A 41 -1.06 -0.66 5.72
C ASP A 41 -2.49 -1.09 6.01
N ARG A 42 -2.86 -2.27 5.51
CA ARG A 42 -4.04 -3.01 5.97
C ARG A 42 -3.62 -4.33 6.58
N LYS A 43 -3.94 -4.51 7.86
CA LYS A 43 -3.63 -5.71 8.63
C LYS A 43 -4.67 -6.81 8.38
N PHE A 44 -4.18 -8.03 8.26
CA PHE A 44 -4.98 -9.25 8.21
C PHE A 44 -4.49 -10.21 9.31
N ASP A 45 -5.37 -10.53 10.25
CA ASP A 45 -5.16 -11.57 11.26
C ASP A 45 -5.91 -12.82 10.81
N VAL A 46 -5.19 -13.81 10.28
CA VAL A 46 -5.72 -15.10 9.83
C VAL A 46 -5.10 -16.24 10.63
N ARG A 47 -5.61 -17.47 10.46
CA ARG A 47 -5.12 -18.64 11.21
C ARG A 47 -3.63 -18.91 10.96
N GLU A 48 -3.15 -18.61 9.75
CA GLU A 48 -1.78 -18.80 9.29
C GLU A 48 -0.81 -17.71 9.79
N GLY A 49 -1.32 -16.66 10.43
CA GLY A 49 -0.54 -15.59 11.02
C GLY A 49 -1.07 -14.19 10.71
N ARG A 50 -0.23 -13.20 10.98
CA ARG A 50 -0.52 -11.79 10.71
C ARG A 50 0.18 -11.35 9.43
N TYR A 51 -0.58 -10.69 8.57
CA TYR A 51 -0.12 -10.17 7.29
C TYR A 51 -0.49 -8.69 7.15
N TYR A 52 0.26 -7.99 6.32
CA TYR A 52 0.08 -6.58 6.03
C TYR A 52 0.10 -6.37 4.52
N LEU A 53 -1.03 -5.94 3.95
CA LEU A 53 -1.04 -5.37 2.61
C LEU A 53 -0.56 -3.93 2.72
N ARG A 54 0.51 -3.63 2.00
CA ARG A 54 1.21 -2.35 2.08
C ARG A 54 1.25 -1.68 0.72
N VAL A 55 0.85 -0.42 0.67
CA VAL A 55 1.01 0.47 -0.48
C VAL A 55 1.91 1.62 -0.08
N PHE A 56 2.91 1.92 -0.89
CA PHE A 56 3.83 3.03 -0.66
C PHE A 56 3.57 4.14 -1.67
N ALA A 57 3.84 5.37 -1.27
CA ALA A 57 3.96 6.49 -2.18
C ALA A 57 5.06 7.44 -1.71
N TYR A 58 5.62 8.22 -2.63
CA TYR A 58 6.57 9.27 -2.29
C TYR A 58 6.20 10.59 -2.94
N ALA A 59 6.52 11.71 -2.29
CA ALA A 59 6.27 13.04 -2.81
C ALA A 59 7.14 13.33 -4.04
N VAL A 60 6.51 13.72 -5.14
CA VAL A 60 7.20 14.25 -6.34
C VAL A 60 7.12 15.77 -6.42
N ALA A 61 6.15 16.38 -5.73
CA ALA A 61 6.01 17.82 -5.55
C ALA A 61 5.21 18.11 -4.28
N GLY A 62 5.45 19.27 -3.65
CA GLY A 62 4.76 19.69 -2.43
C GLY A 62 5.30 19.01 -1.17
N ASP A 63 4.50 19.03 -0.10
CA ASP A 63 4.86 18.53 1.23
C ASP A 63 3.72 17.70 1.84
N ILE A 64 4.02 16.43 2.17
CA ILE A 64 3.06 15.47 2.72
C ILE A 64 2.50 15.96 4.07
N ASP A 65 3.31 16.64 4.89
CA ASP A 65 2.90 17.09 6.23
C ASP A 65 1.85 18.21 6.15
N SER A 66 1.92 19.03 5.11
CA SER A 66 0.95 20.09 4.84
C SER A 66 -0.35 19.62 4.17
N GLY A 67 -0.40 18.35 3.72
CA GLY A 67 -1.53 17.79 2.96
C GLY A 67 -1.59 18.23 1.49
N ASP A 68 -0.70 19.10 1.04
CA ASP A 68 -0.59 19.63 -0.32
C ASP A 68 0.64 19.03 -1.01
N ALA A 69 0.50 17.78 -1.44
CA ALA A 69 1.55 17.06 -2.14
C ALA A 69 0.99 16.26 -3.30
N VAL A 70 1.73 16.25 -4.41
CA VAL A 70 1.56 15.25 -5.46
C VAL A 70 2.49 14.10 -5.13
N VAL A 71 1.93 12.90 -5.05
CA VAL A 71 2.67 11.69 -4.71
C VAL A 71 2.64 10.71 -5.87
N HIS A 72 3.72 9.95 -6.01
CA HIS A 72 3.82 8.84 -6.94
C HIS A 72 3.67 7.53 -6.17
N VAL A 73 2.70 6.71 -6.60
CA VAL A 73 2.39 5.44 -5.96
C VAL A 73 3.36 4.36 -6.45
N MET A 74 3.81 3.53 -5.53
CA MET A 74 4.79 2.48 -5.77
C MET A 74 4.13 1.11 -5.75
N LYS A 75 4.91 0.13 -6.18
CA LYS A 75 4.54 -1.28 -6.17
C LYS A 75 4.09 -1.79 -4.79
N PRO A 76 2.85 -2.31 -4.68
CA PRO A 76 2.35 -2.86 -3.43
C PRO A 76 3.05 -4.16 -3.02
N VAL A 77 3.06 -4.43 -1.71
CA VAL A 77 3.62 -5.66 -1.14
C VAL A 77 2.68 -6.26 -0.11
N LEU A 78 2.57 -7.59 -0.10
CA LEU A 78 2.02 -8.36 1.02
C LEU A 78 3.19 -8.85 1.86
N GLY A 79 3.31 -8.35 3.08
CA GLY A 79 4.30 -8.78 4.06
C GLY A 79 3.69 -9.68 5.13
N LYS A 80 4.45 -10.63 5.64
CA LYS A 80 4.08 -11.43 6.82
C LYS A 80 4.82 -10.90 8.05
N TYR A 81 4.13 -10.82 9.17
CA TYR A 81 4.74 -10.38 10.42
C TYR A 81 5.18 -11.57 11.27
N TYR A 82 6.49 -11.64 11.52
CA TYR A 82 7.13 -12.66 12.32
C TYR A 82 7.45 -12.15 13.73
N TYR A 83 6.52 -12.33 14.67
CA TYR A 83 6.78 -12.02 16.07
C TYR A 83 7.69 -13.10 16.73
N PRO A 84 8.64 -12.76 17.64
CA PRO A 84 8.98 -11.43 18.17
C PRO A 84 10.14 -10.69 17.46
N PHE A 85 10.92 -11.36 16.61
CA PHE A 85 12.19 -10.80 16.09
C PHE A 85 12.12 -10.26 14.67
N GLY A 86 10.98 -10.37 13.99
CA GLY A 86 10.81 -9.91 12.60
C GLY A 86 11.65 -10.67 11.58
N VAL A 87 12.29 -11.78 11.97
CA VAL A 87 13.20 -12.52 11.09
C VAL A 87 12.38 -13.39 10.13
N GLU A 88 12.49 -13.06 8.85
CA GLU A 88 11.96 -13.85 7.73
C GLU A 88 12.68 -15.22 7.70
N TYR A 89 11.93 -16.30 7.87
CA TYR A 89 12.49 -17.65 7.72
C TYR A 89 12.49 -18.04 6.23
N GLY A 90 13.46 -17.50 5.47
CA GLY A 90 13.92 -18.02 4.18
C GLY A 90 12.85 -18.26 3.10
N GLU A 91 13.16 -19.17 2.17
CA GLU A 91 12.36 -19.50 0.97
C GLU A 91 10.97 -20.11 1.26
N ASP A 92 10.59 -20.30 2.53
CA ASP A 92 9.33 -20.92 2.96
C ASP A 92 8.25 -19.89 3.35
N GLU A 93 8.35 -18.65 2.86
CA GLU A 93 7.35 -17.60 3.11
C GLU A 93 6.00 -17.97 2.46
N HIS A 94 5.13 -18.62 3.23
CA HIS A 94 3.81 -19.01 2.74
C HIS A 94 2.80 -17.87 2.83
N PHE A 95 2.29 -17.45 1.67
CA PHE A 95 1.17 -16.53 1.53
C PHE A 95 -0.08 -17.31 1.11
N PRO A 96 -1.14 -17.35 1.95
CA PRO A 96 -2.36 -18.09 1.62
C PRO A 96 -3.03 -17.54 0.35
N GLU A 97 -3.41 -18.42 -0.57
CA GLU A 97 -4.03 -18.01 -1.85
C GLU A 97 -5.27 -17.14 -1.68
N HIS A 98 -6.10 -17.44 -0.68
CA HIS A 98 -7.29 -16.65 -0.37
C HIS A 98 -6.92 -15.20 -0.04
N LEU A 99 -5.82 -14.99 0.70
CA LEU A 99 -5.36 -13.68 1.10
C LEU A 99 -4.74 -12.92 -0.09
N ILE A 100 -3.97 -13.62 -0.93
CA ILE A 100 -3.45 -13.05 -2.18
C ILE A 100 -4.60 -12.53 -3.05
N LYS A 101 -5.64 -13.34 -3.23
CA LYS A 101 -6.82 -12.98 -4.02
C LYS A 101 -7.53 -11.76 -3.44
N THR A 102 -7.80 -11.75 -2.13
CA THR A 102 -8.42 -10.59 -1.46
C THR A 102 -7.58 -9.33 -1.63
N CYS A 103 -6.26 -9.43 -1.47
CA CYS A 103 -5.37 -8.29 -1.68
C CYS A 103 -5.40 -7.79 -3.13
N ALA A 104 -5.36 -8.70 -4.11
CA ALA A 104 -5.44 -8.34 -5.52
C ALA A 104 -6.77 -7.63 -5.87
N GLU A 105 -7.89 -8.08 -5.30
CA GLU A 105 -9.21 -7.45 -5.47
C GLU A 105 -9.26 -6.03 -4.86
N ILE A 106 -8.65 -5.85 -3.68
CA ILE A 106 -8.51 -4.54 -3.03
C ILE A 106 -7.68 -3.60 -3.90
N LEU A 107 -6.50 -4.05 -4.35
CA LEU A 107 -5.60 -3.26 -5.19
C LEU A 107 -6.26 -2.87 -6.52
N ASN A 108 -7.01 -3.78 -7.15
CA ASN A 108 -7.77 -3.49 -8.36
C ASN A 108 -8.85 -2.42 -8.13
N SER A 109 -9.55 -2.50 -7.01
CA SER A 109 -10.58 -1.52 -6.64
C SER A 109 -9.95 -0.14 -6.38
N ILE A 110 -8.84 -0.10 -5.65
CA ILE A 110 -8.05 1.13 -5.43
C ILE A 110 -7.59 1.71 -6.76
N GLN A 111 -6.98 0.90 -7.64
CA GLN A 111 -6.48 1.36 -8.94
C GLN A 111 -7.59 1.99 -9.79
N LYS A 112 -8.77 1.36 -9.86
CA LYS A 112 -9.91 1.89 -10.61
C LYS A 112 -10.39 3.24 -10.06
N GLU A 113 -10.41 3.39 -8.74
CA GLU A 113 -10.82 4.65 -8.11
C GLU A 113 -9.79 5.75 -8.33
N ILE A 114 -8.49 5.46 -8.16
CA ILE A 114 -7.41 6.43 -8.34
C ILE A 114 -7.28 6.85 -9.81
N ALA A 115 -7.43 5.92 -10.76
CA ALA A 115 -7.27 6.20 -12.19
C ALA A 115 -8.20 7.31 -12.72
N ALA A 116 -9.33 7.56 -12.06
CA ALA A 116 -10.23 8.66 -12.40
C ALA A 116 -9.64 10.06 -12.10
N PHE A 117 -8.60 10.12 -11.28
CA PHE A 117 -7.98 11.35 -10.77
C PHE A 117 -6.46 11.40 -11.03
N GLU A 118 -5.97 10.52 -11.89
CA GLU A 118 -4.55 10.47 -12.26
C GLU A 118 -4.11 11.79 -12.91
N ILE A 119 -3.02 12.35 -12.40
CA ILE A 119 -2.38 13.54 -12.95
C ILE A 119 -1.46 13.09 -14.08
N LYS A 120 -1.90 13.30 -15.32
CA LYS A 120 -1.08 13.06 -16.51
C LYS A 120 -0.05 14.18 -16.67
N ALA A 121 1.21 13.80 -16.82
CA ALA A 121 2.30 14.71 -17.14
C ALA A 121 2.15 15.30 -18.54
#